data_AF-A0A6J4WXS3-F1
#
_entry.id   AF-A0A6J4WXS3-F1
#
_cell.length_a   1.000
_cell.length_b   1.000
_cell.length_c   1.000
_cell.angle_alpha   90.00
_cell.angle_beta   90.00
_cell.angle_gamma   90.00
#
_symmetry.space_group_name_H-M   'P 1'
#
loop_
_entity.id
_entity.type
_entity.pdbx_description
1 polymer ?
#
loop_
_entity_poly.entity_id
_entity_poly.type
_entity_poly.pdbx_seq_one_letter_code
_entity_poly.pdbx_strand_id
1 'polypeptide(L)'
;MGKWINKSLEPSVSPDSPVSVNHVEIGDLARLADGTVDNDERERLLRHINRCQRCYEILHHTLKDAPSAASVSHADGPWWKTKAAYALAASIILIFIISGQLAYKYWSHIPKVISATLDLDQNLKDILLEDDALRFGKGARLNRLLAALQQTGLPVKDLNLAVLSKPYYQKKSLFGPAEVLHIRIENGVAYLEVQEVE
;
A
#
# COMPACT_ATOMS: atom_id res chain seq x y z
N MET A 1 -28.39 -8.23 12.34
CA MET A 1 -28.01 -9.59 11.86
C MET A 1 -29.17 -10.34 11.17
N GLY A 2 -30.30 -9.70 10.81
CA GLY A 2 -31.44 -10.41 10.18
C GLY A 2 -31.28 -10.80 8.70
N LYS A 3 -30.28 -10.27 8.00
CA LYS A 3 -30.09 -10.49 6.56
C LYS A 3 -29.53 -11.88 6.20
N TRP A 4 -28.87 -12.55 7.14
CA TRP A 4 -28.25 -13.85 6.91
C TRP A 4 -29.19 -15.03 7.15
N ILE A 5 -30.26 -14.84 7.93
CA ILE A 5 -31.18 -15.92 8.31
C ILE A 5 -32.17 -16.21 7.17
N ASN A 6 -32.63 -15.18 6.44
CA ASN A 6 -33.58 -15.33 5.33
C ASN A 6 -33.02 -16.10 4.13
N LYS A 7 -31.70 -16.09 3.88
CA LYS A 7 -31.13 -16.74 2.70
C LYS A 7 -30.92 -18.25 2.87
N SER A 8 -31.03 -18.77 4.10
CA SER A 8 -30.70 -20.16 4.43
C SER A 8 -31.92 -21.02 4.79
N LEU A 9 -33.12 -20.43 4.87
CA LEU A 9 -34.30 -21.06 5.46
C LEU A 9 -35.52 -21.14 4.51
N GLU A 10 -35.37 -20.77 3.24
CA GLU A 10 -36.45 -20.96 2.27
C GLU A 10 -36.76 -22.47 2.16
N PRO A 11 -37.99 -22.90 2.53
CA PRO A 11 -38.35 -24.31 2.48
C PRO A 11 -38.37 -24.76 1.02
N SER A 12 -37.69 -25.87 0.73
CA SER A 12 -37.79 -26.56 -0.56
C SER A 12 -39.22 -27.06 -0.74
N VAL A 13 -40.00 -26.37 -1.58
CA VAL A 13 -41.40 -26.70 -1.86
C VAL A 13 -41.50 -28.07 -2.52
N SER A 14 -42.15 -29.02 -1.84
CA SER A 14 -42.74 -30.20 -2.48
C SER A 14 -44.24 -30.14 -2.21
N PRO A 15 -45.07 -29.85 -3.23
CA PRO A 15 -46.51 -29.73 -3.08
C PRO A 15 -47.08 -31.15 -3.20
N ASP A 16 -47.07 -31.91 -2.11
CA ASP A 16 -47.98 -33.05 -1.88
C ASP A 16 -47.56 -33.80 -0.61
N SER A 17 -48.11 -33.41 0.53
CA SER A 17 -48.39 -34.35 1.63
C SER A 17 -49.37 -33.70 2.62
N PRO A 18 -50.65 -34.10 2.62
CA PRO A 18 -51.51 -33.92 3.77
C PRO A 18 -51.11 -34.95 4.85
N VAL A 19 -51.59 -34.77 6.08
CA VAL A 19 -51.50 -35.66 7.27
C VAL A 19 -50.58 -35.15 8.39
N SER A 20 -51.22 -34.45 9.34
CA SER A 20 -50.83 -34.25 10.75
C SER A 20 -49.33 -34.15 11.07
N VAL A 21 -48.72 -33.00 10.79
CA VAL A 21 -47.37 -32.69 11.26
C VAL A 21 -47.50 -31.82 12.50
N ASN A 22 -47.13 -32.37 13.67
CA ASN A 22 -47.04 -31.64 14.93
C ASN A 22 -46.25 -30.34 14.71
N HIS A 23 -46.95 -29.20 14.72
CA HIS A 23 -46.32 -27.90 14.60
C HIS A 23 -45.53 -27.60 15.88
N VAL A 24 -44.41 -26.89 15.74
CA VAL A 24 -43.67 -26.37 16.87
C VAL A 24 -44.55 -25.40 17.66
N GLU A 25 -44.53 -25.50 18.99
CA GLU A 25 -45.26 -24.59 19.86
C GLU A 25 -44.77 -23.15 19.68
N ILE A 26 -45.69 -22.19 19.72
CA ILE A 26 -45.39 -20.77 19.51
C ILE A 26 -44.37 -20.25 20.54
N GLY A 27 -44.39 -20.81 21.76
CA GLY A 27 -43.41 -20.50 22.80
C GLY A 27 -41.97 -20.86 22.42
N ASP A 28 -41.78 -22.00 21.75
CA ASP A 28 -40.45 -22.43 21.28
C ASP A 28 -39.99 -21.62 20.06
N LEU A 29 -40.91 -21.18 19.20
CA LEU A 29 -40.61 -20.24 18.12
C LEU A 29 -40.20 -18.86 18.65
N ALA A 30 -40.84 -18.38 19.72
CA ALA A 30 -40.47 -17.14 20.39
C ALA A 30 -39.09 -17.25 21.05
N ARG A 31 -38.84 -18.33 21.81
CA ARG A 31 -37.52 -18.61 22.39
C ARG A 31 -36.43 -18.69 21.32
N LEU A 32 -36.74 -19.29 20.17
CA LEU A 32 -35.83 -19.36 19.02
C LEU A 32 -35.54 -17.98 18.42
N ALA A 33 -36.57 -17.14 18.28
CA ALA A 33 -36.42 -15.75 17.82
C ALA A 33 -35.58 -14.90 18.80
N ASP A 34 -35.77 -15.11 20.10
CA ASP A 34 -35.03 -14.44 21.18
C ASP A 34 -33.60 -15.00 21.37
N GLY A 35 -33.27 -16.12 20.73
CA GLY A 35 -31.97 -16.76 20.82
C GLY A 35 -31.68 -17.45 22.17
N THR A 36 -32.71 -17.77 22.94
CA THR A 36 -32.62 -18.39 24.29
C THR A 36 -32.67 -19.92 24.27
N VAL A 37 -32.55 -20.51 23.07
CA VAL A 37 -32.61 -21.96 22.82
C VAL A 37 -31.19 -22.52 22.72
N ASP A 38 -30.96 -23.71 23.29
CA ASP A 38 -29.67 -24.39 23.20
C ASP A 38 -29.35 -24.86 21.76
N ASN A 39 -28.11 -25.26 21.48
CA ASN A 39 -27.70 -25.60 20.11
C ASN A 39 -28.41 -26.85 19.54
N ASP A 40 -28.70 -27.85 20.38
CA ASP A 40 -29.29 -29.12 19.95
C ASP A 40 -30.81 -28.97 19.73
N GLU A 41 -31.47 -28.17 20.56
CA GLU A 41 -32.86 -27.74 20.44
C GLU A 41 -33.02 -26.81 19.22
N ARG A 42 -32.09 -25.88 19.00
CA ARG A 42 -32.06 -24.99 17.83
C ARG A 42 -31.99 -25.76 16.52
N GLU A 43 -31.09 -26.74 16.42
CA GLU A 43 -30.94 -27.51 15.18
C GLU A 43 -32.22 -28.32 14.87
N ARG A 44 -32.85 -28.90 15.89
CA ARG A 44 -34.14 -29.62 15.76
C ARG A 44 -35.25 -28.69 15.27
N LEU A 45 -35.37 -27.49 15.84
CA LEU A 45 -36.38 -26.52 15.45
C LEU A 45 -36.16 -26.01 14.02
N LEU A 46 -34.93 -25.68 13.65
CA LEU A 46 -34.60 -25.24 12.28
C LEU A 46 -34.87 -26.32 11.24
N ARG A 47 -34.60 -27.60 11.58
CA ARG A 47 -34.90 -28.74 10.71
C ARG A 47 -36.40 -28.90 10.47
N HIS A 48 -37.22 -28.61 11.47
CA HIS A 48 -38.68 -28.61 11.32
C HIS A 48 -39.16 -27.43 10.48
N ILE A 49 -38.68 -26.22 10.77
CA ILE A 49 -39.07 -24.98 10.06
C ILE A 49 -38.74 -25.08 8.57
N ASN A 50 -37.58 -25.65 8.21
CA ASN A 50 -37.18 -25.85 6.82
C ASN A 50 -38.11 -26.82 6.04
N ARG A 51 -38.91 -27.63 6.74
CA ARG A 51 -39.87 -28.56 6.13
C ARG A 51 -41.32 -28.10 6.27
N CYS A 52 -41.60 -27.13 7.14
CA CYS A 52 -42.93 -26.70 7.50
C CYS A 52 -43.11 -25.22 7.16
N GLN A 53 -43.71 -24.97 6.00
CA GLN A 53 -43.94 -23.61 5.50
C GLN A 53 -44.74 -22.75 6.49
N ARG A 54 -45.71 -23.34 7.20
CA ARG A 54 -46.51 -22.64 8.19
C ARG A 54 -45.69 -22.13 9.39
N CYS A 55 -44.76 -22.95 9.90
CA CYS A 55 -43.88 -22.52 11.00
C CYS A 55 -42.87 -21.47 10.54
N TYR A 56 -42.43 -21.54 9.27
CA TYR A 56 -41.60 -20.52 8.66
C TYR A 56 -42.33 -19.18 8.55
N GLU A 57 -43.57 -19.17 8.06
CA GLU A 57 -44.37 -17.95 7.92
C GLU A 57 -44.63 -17.27 9.28
N ILE A 58 -44.99 -18.05 10.31
CA ILE A 58 -45.21 -17.51 11.67
C ILE A 58 -43.93 -16.87 12.20
N LEU A 59 -42.79 -17.56 12.12
CA LEU A 59 -41.50 -17.03 12.56
C LEU A 59 -41.11 -15.76 11.78
N HIS A 60 -41.33 -15.77 10.47
CA HIS A 60 -41.01 -14.63 9.60
C HIS A 60 -41.88 -13.40 9.95
N HIS A 61 -43.16 -13.59 10.25
CA HIS A 61 -44.04 -12.52 10.71
C HIS A 61 -43.60 -11.97 12.08
N THR A 62 -43.28 -12.85 13.03
CA THR A 62 -42.79 -12.43 14.36
C THR A 62 -41.48 -11.64 14.28
N LEU A 63 -40.55 -12.04 13.39
CA LEU A 63 -39.29 -11.32 13.18
C LEU A 63 -39.49 -9.98 12.46
N LYS A 64 -40.53 -9.85 11.62
CA LYS A 64 -40.86 -8.61 10.91
C LYS A 64 -41.48 -7.57 11.83
N ASP A 65 -42.25 -8.01 12.83
CA ASP A 65 -42.93 -7.14 13.79
C ASP A 65 -42.08 -6.84 15.03
N ALA A 66 -40.89 -7.44 15.18
CA ALA A 66 -39.97 -7.14 16.25
C ALA A 66 -39.25 -5.79 16.00
N PRO A 67 -39.54 -4.72 16.78
CA PRO A 67 -38.78 -3.49 16.69
C PRO A 67 -37.32 -3.76 17.09
N SER A 68 -36.38 -3.13 16.39
CA SER A 68 -34.94 -3.27 16.56
C SER A 68 -34.38 -2.70 17.87
N ALA A 69 -35.08 -2.91 18.99
CA ALA A 69 -34.69 -2.48 20.32
C ALA A 69 -34.96 -3.60 21.33
N ALA A 70 -33.93 -3.88 22.13
CA ALA A 70 -33.89 -4.77 23.29
C ALA A 70 -33.65 -6.28 23.02
N SER A 71 -32.37 -6.65 22.96
CA SER A 71 -31.90 -7.89 23.61
C SER A 71 -30.40 -7.78 23.91
N VAL A 72 -30.03 -6.95 24.90
CA VAL A 72 -28.73 -7.11 25.58
C VAL A 72 -28.92 -8.22 26.59
N SER A 73 -28.66 -9.45 26.15
CA SER A 73 -28.47 -10.59 27.03
C SER A 73 -27.06 -10.52 27.60
N HIS A 74 -26.96 -10.27 28.91
CA HIS A 74 -25.76 -10.51 29.69
C HIS A 74 -25.55 -12.03 29.79
N ALA A 75 -24.70 -12.55 28.91
CA ALA A 75 -24.12 -13.89 29.02
C ALA A 75 -22.59 -13.76 29.04
N ASP A 76 -21.96 -14.65 29.79
CA ASP A 76 -20.56 -14.62 30.25
C ASP A 76 -19.50 -14.17 29.22
N GLY A 77 -18.44 -13.56 29.77
CA GLY A 77 -17.34 -12.87 29.09
C GLY A 77 -16.93 -13.45 27.72
N PRO A 78 -17.03 -12.65 26.63
CA PRO A 78 -16.99 -13.16 25.28
C PRO A 78 -15.55 -13.39 24.78
N TRP A 79 -15.08 -14.65 24.82
CA TRP A 79 -13.85 -15.12 24.15
C TRP A 79 -13.78 -14.78 22.65
N TRP A 80 -14.93 -14.54 22.02
CA TRP A 80 -15.03 -14.10 20.63
C TRP A 80 -14.71 -12.61 20.43
N LYS A 81 -14.92 -11.75 21.44
CA LYS A 81 -14.53 -10.33 21.36
C LYS A 81 -13.02 -10.15 21.45
N THR A 82 -12.32 -11.00 22.22
CA THR A 82 -10.84 -10.96 22.25
C THR A 82 -10.27 -11.40 20.89
N LYS A 83 -10.74 -12.50 20.30
CA LYS A 83 -10.31 -12.92 18.95
C LYS A 83 -10.63 -11.88 17.87
N ALA A 84 -11.80 -11.26 17.90
CA ALA A 84 -12.15 -10.20 16.95
C ALA A 84 -11.27 -8.94 17.12
N ALA A 85 -10.96 -8.56 18.36
CA ALA A 85 -10.03 -7.46 18.64
C ALA A 85 -8.60 -7.80 18.18
N TYR A 86 -8.13 -9.03 18.40
CA TYR A 86 -6.83 -9.50 17.91
C TYR A 86 -6.79 -9.56 16.38
N ALA A 87 -7.86 -9.98 15.72
CA ALA A 87 -7.96 -10.00 14.26
C ALA A 87 -7.93 -8.59 13.66
N LEU A 88 -8.64 -7.63 14.26
CA LEU A 88 -8.62 -6.22 13.84
C LEU A 88 -7.25 -5.57 14.11
N ALA A 89 -6.65 -5.84 15.27
CA ALA A 89 -5.30 -5.35 15.56
C ALA A 89 -4.26 -5.91 14.57
N ALA A 90 -4.36 -7.20 14.25
CA ALA A 90 -3.49 -7.84 13.25
C ALA A 90 -3.67 -7.23 11.85
N SER A 91 -4.90 -6.94 11.41
CA SER A 91 -5.12 -6.32 10.11
C SER A 91 -4.57 -4.89 10.04
N ILE A 92 -4.71 -4.11 11.11
CA ILE A 92 -4.17 -2.74 11.18
C ILE A 92 -2.64 -2.78 11.13
N ILE A 93 -2.00 -3.67 11.91
CA ILE A 93 -0.54 -3.85 11.89
C ILE A 93 -0.06 -4.25 10.49
N LEU A 94 -0.77 -5.16 9.82
CA LEU A 94 -0.41 -5.62 8.48
C LEU A 94 -0.51 -4.49 7.44
N ILE A 95 -1.52 -3.61 7.55
CA ILE A 95 -1.63 -2.40 6.72
C ILE A 95 -0.44 -1.47 7.00
N PHE A 96 -0.06 -1.24 8.26
CA PHE A 96 1.09 -0.41 8.61
C PHE A 96 2.43 -0.98 8.11
N ILE A 97 2.61 -2.30 8.11
CA ILE A 97 3.82 -2.94 7.58
C ILE A 97 3.90 -2.77 6.05
N ILE A 98 2.80 -3.02 5.34
CA ILE A 98 2.77 -2.90 3.87
C ILE A 98 2.91 -1.44 3.44
N SER A 99 2.17 -0.53 4.07
CA SER A 99 2.24 0.90 3.76
C SER A 99 3.57 1.52 4.21
N GLY A 100 4.12 1.09 5.34
CA GLY A 100 5.42 1.52 5.86
C GLY A 100 6.59 1.10 4.96
N GLN A 101 6.60 -0.13 4.44
CA GLN A 101 7.63 -0.57 3.49
C GLN A 101 7.57 0.23 2.17
N LEU A 102 6.37 0.55 1.68
CA LEU A 102 6.21 1.35 0.47
C LEU A 102 6.67 2.80 0.70
N ALA A 103 6.28 3.41 1.81
CA ALA A 103 6.66 4.77 2.17
C ALA A 103 8.18 4.90 2.40
N TYR A 104 8.81 3.92 3.06
CA TYR A 104 10.26 3.90 3.27
C TYR A 104 11.01 3.79 1.94
N LYS A 105 10.55 2.94 1.02
CA LYS A 105 11.17 2.79 -0.31
C LYS A 105 11.04 4.07 -1.14
N TYR A 106 9.91 4.77 -1.07
CA TYR A 106 9.76 6.05 -1.77
C TYR A 106 10.54 7.19 -1.11
N TRP A 107 10.59 7.26 0.22
CA TRP A 107 11.29 8.34 0.92
C TRP A 107 12.82 8.18 0.87
N SER A 108 13.34 6.95 0.84
CA SER A 108 14.78 6.70 0.66
C SER A 108 15.28 6.99 -0.77
N HIS A 109 14.38 7.21 -1.73
CA HIS A 109 14.69 7.55 -3.11
C HIS A 109 14.59 9.05 -3.41
N ILE A 110 14.72 9.95 -2.43
CA ILE A 110 14.92 11.37 -2.74
C ILE A 110 16.15 11.46 -3.67
N PRO A 111 15.98 11.85 -4.95
CA PRO A 111 17.11 11.94 -5.86
C PRO A 111 18.01 13.04 -5.32
N LYS A 112 19.20 12.65 -4.86
CA LYS A 112 20.20 13.59 -4.36
C LYS A 112 20.76 14.33 -5.57
N VAL A 113 20.09 15.40 -5.98
CA VAL A 113 20.58 16.32 -7.00
C VAL A 113 21.61 17.21 -6.34
N ILE A 114 22.87 17.10 -6.79
CA ILE A 114 23.96 17.98 -6.34
C ILE A 114 24.24 18.93 -7.50
N SER A 115 24.00 20.22 -7.29
CA SER A 115 24.36 21.26 -8.25
C SER A 115 25.55 22.04 -7.71
N ALA A 116 26.55 22.26 -8.55
CA ALA A 116 27.76 22.98 -8.22
C ALA A 116 28.23 23.82 -9.39
N THR A 117 28.94 24.89 -9.06
CA THR A 117 29.53 25.82 -10.01
C THR A 117 30.99 25.93 -9.62
N LEU A 118 31.90 25.56 -10.51
CA LEU A 118 33.34 25.52 -10.25
C LEU A 118 34.08 26.32 -11.30
N ASP A 119 35.12 27.03 -10.90
CA ASP A 119 36.04 27.64 -11.85
C ASP A 119 36.76 26.54 -12.65
N LEU A 120 36.87 26.76 -13.96
CA LEU A 120 37.45 25.76 -14.86
C LEU A 120 38.99 25.80 -14.75
N ASP A 121 39.53 25.00 -13.83
CA ASP A 121 40.96 24.83 -13.61
C ASP A 121 41.65 24.02 -14.73
N GLN A 122 42.98 24.02 -14.75
CA GLN A 122 43.75 23.36 -15.81
C GLN A 122 43.54 21.83 -15.81
N ASN A 123 43.32 21.23 -14.64
CA ASN A 123 43.08 19.79 -14.50
C ASN A 123 41.72 19.38 -15.14
N LEU A 124 40.66 20.15 -14.87
CA LEU A 124 39.34 19.97 -15.49
C LEU A 124 39.42 20.18 -17.00
N LYS A 125 40.13 21.21 -17.47
CA LYS A 125 40.35 21.44 -18.91
C LYS A 125 40.98 20.24 -19.59
N ASP A 126 42.04 19.69 -19.02
CA ASP A 126 42.72 18.51 -19.58
C ASP A 126 41.81 17.29 -19.66
N ILE A 127 40.97 17.06 -18.63
CA ILE A 127 39.99 15.97 -18.61
C ILE A 127 38.88 16.18 -19.67
N LEU A 128 38.44 17.42 -19.87
CA LEU A 128 37.42 17.77 -20.86
C LEU A 128 37.95 17.68 -22.30
N LEU A 129 39.22 18.04 -22.53
CA LEU A 129 39.88 18.03 -23.84
C LEU A 129 40.35 16.65 -24.30
N GLU A 130 40.44 15.67 -23.41
CA GLU A 130 41.00 14.35 -23.73
C GLU A 130 40.25 13.64 -24.87
N ASP A 131 38.95 13.86 -24.99
CA ASP A 131 38.11 13.27 -26.03
C ASP A 131 36.82 14.09 -26.24
N ASP A 132 36.47 14.33 -27.50
CA ASP A 132 35.28 15.05 -27.98
C ASP A 132 33.97 14.31 -27.68
N ALA A 133 34.04 13.08 -27.17
CA ALA A 133 32.89 12.30 -26.74
C ALA A 133 32.05 13.05 -25.70
N LEU A 134 30.81 13.38 -26.07
CA LEU A 134 29.82 14.03 -25.20
C LEU A 134 29.44 13.20 -23.98
N ARG A 135 29.68 11.88 -24.01
CA ARG A 135 29.32 10.97 -22.92
C ARG A 135 30.48 10.04 -22.67
N PHE A 136 31.01 10.06 -21.45
CA PHE A 136 32.07 9.13 -21.06
C PHE A 136 31.69 8.41 -19.77
N GLY A 137 31.73 7.08 -19.84
CA GLY A 137 31.34 6.17 -18.76
C GLY A 137 32.53 5.71 -17.92
N LYS A 138 32.28 4.67 -17.12
CA LYS A 138 33.28 4.02 -16.24
C LYS A 138 34.63 3.84 -16.95
N GLY A 139 35.66 4.50 -16.43
CA GLY A 139 37.00 4.52 -17.00
C GLY A 139 37.93 5.49 -16.28
N ALA A 140 39.20 5.55 -16.71
CA ALA A 140 40.23 6.41 -16.09
C ALA A 140 39.88 7.90 -16.15
N ARG A 141 39.24 8.35 -17.25
CA ARG A 141 38.75 9.73 -17.43
C ARG A 141 37.70 10.10 -16.39
N LEU A 142 36.71 9.24 -16.16
CA LEU A 142 35.65 9.47 -15.16
C LEU A 142 36.21 9.47 -13.73
N ASN A 143 37.17 8.59 -13.43
CA ASN A 143 37.80 8.54 -12.11
C ASN A 143 38.63 9.80 -11.82
N ARG A 144 39.35 10.33 -12.83
CA ARG A 144 40.06 11.61 -12.71
C ARG A 144 39.10 12.78 -12.51
N LEU A 145 37.97 12.80 -13.23
CA LEU A 145 36.91 13.79 -13.01
C LEU A 145 36.39 13.72 -11.56
N LEU A 146 36.05 12.52 -11.10
CA LEU A 146 35.55 12.30 -9.74
C LEU A 146 36.55 12.77 -8.68
N ALA A 147 37.85 12.48 -8.86
CA ALA A 147 38.90 12.95 -7.97
C ALA A 147 39.01 14.49 -7.96
N ALA A 148 38.95 15.14 -9.13
CA ALA A 148 38.98 16.60 -9.23
C ALA A 148 37.79 17.25 -8.51
N LEU A 149 36.58 16.68 -8.64
CA LEU A 149 35.38 17.15 -7.95
C LEU A 149 35.47 16.97 -6.43
N GLN A 150 36.03 15.86 -5.97
CA GLN A 150 36.24 15.61 -4.54
C GLN A 150 37.27 16.58 -3.94
N GLN A 151 38.33 16.91 -4.69
CA GLN A 151 39.33 17.89 -4.27
C GLN A 151 38.75 19.30 -4.10
N THR A 152 37.74 19.66 -4.90
CA THR A 152 37.00 20.92 -4.77
C THR A 152 35.95 20.90 -3.67
N GLY A 153 35.86 19.81 -2.90
CA GLY A 153 34.98 19.70 -1.73
C GLY A 153 33.56 19.21 -2.06
N LEU A 154 33.31 18.72 -3.28
CA LEU A 154 32.00 18.18 -3.63
C LEU A 154 31.81 16.77 -3.04
N PRO A 155 30.73 16.51 -2.28
CA PRO A 155 30.48 15.23 -1.63
C PRO A 155 29.91 14.19 -2.61
N VAL A 156 30.66 13.89 -3.67
CA VAL A 156 30.34 12.91 -4.71
C VAL A 156 31.00 11.58 -4.33
N LYS A 157 30.20 10.55 -4.07
CA LYS A 157 30.71 9.22 -3.70
C LYS A 157 31.10 8.40 -4.93
N ASP A 158 30.22 8.35 -5.91
CA ASP A 158 30.39 7.55 -7.13
C ASP A 158 29.73 8.26 -8.31
N LEU A 159 30.36 8.11 -9.48
CA LEU A 159 29.82 8.50 -10.77
C LEU A 159 29.85 7.30 -11.71
N ASN A 160 28.75 7.08 -12.42
CA ASN A 160 28.62 6.03 -13.43
C ASN A 160 28.84 6.57 -14.84
N LEU A 161 28.48 7.83 -15.07
CA LEU A 161 28.49 8.48 -16.36
C LEU A 161 28.72 9.98 -16.19
N ALA A 162 29.52 10.57 -17.06
CA ALA A 162 29.56 12.01 -17.25
C ALA A 162 29.05 12.36 -18.65
N VAL A 163 28.27 13.43 -18.73
CA VAL A 163 27.64 13.92 -19.95
C VAL A 163 27.96 15.40 -20.08
N LEU A 164 28.64 15.76 -21.16
CA LEU A 164 28.86 17.13 -21.59
C LEU A 164 27.65 17.62 -22.40
N SER A 165 27.18 18.82 -22.09
CA SER A 165 26.13 19.47 -22.89
C SER A 165 26.62 19.80 -24.30
N LYS A 166 27.91 20.16 -24.44
CA LYS A 166 28.59 20.50 -25.70
C LYS A 166 30.05 20.02 -25.63
N PRO A 167 30.69 19.69 -26.78
CA PRO A 167 32.11 19.36 -26.77
C PRO A 167 32.90 20.61 -26.38
N TYR A 168 33.89 20.43 -25.49
CA TYR A 168 34.70 21.54 -25.00
C TYR A 168 35.90 21.76 -25.92
N TYR A 169 36.07 22.98 -26.39
CA TYR A 169 37.24 23.39 -27.16
C TYR A 169 37.93 24.54 -26.44
N GLN A 170 39.23 24.39 -26.19
CA GLN A 170 40.01 25.43 -25.51
C GLN A 170 40.10 26.68 -26.38
N LYS A 171 39.53 27.79 -25.91
CA LYS A 171 39.68 29.09 -26.57
C LYS A 171 41.10 29.63 -26.33
N LYS A 172 41.79 30.03 -27.40
CA LYS A 172 43.12 30.67 -27.36
C LYS A 172 43.05 32.14 -26.93
N SER A 173 42.46 32.46 -25.78
CA SER A 173 42.42 33.83 -25.28
C SER A 173 43.22 33.96 -24.00
N LEU A 174 44.26 34.80 -24.04
CA LEU A 174 45.08 35.17 -22.86
C LEU A 174 44.32 36.08 -21.87
N PHE A 175 43.17 36.61 -22.29
CA PHE A 175 42.30 37.51 -21.52
C PHE A 175 40.81 37.14 -21.73
N GLY A 176 40.52 35.86 -21.98
CA GLY A 176 39.14 35.40 -22.21
C GLY A 176 38.28 35.52 -20.95
N PRO A 177 36.94 35.56 -21.10
CA PRO A 177 36.03 35.53 -19.97
C PRO A 177 36.33 34.32 -19.07
N ALA A 178 36.09 34.46 -17.77
CA ALA A 178 36.30 33.37 -16.84
C ALA A 178 35.35 32.23 -17.21
N GLU A 179 35.89 31.07 -17.57
CA GLU A 179 35.10 29.88 -17.88
C GLU A 179 34.73 29.18 -16.58
N VAL A 180 33.44 28.93 -16.40
CA VAL A 180 32.90 28.29 -15.21
C VAL A 180 32.18 27.01 -15.63
N LEU A 181 32.43 25.94 -14.88
CA LEU A 181 31.85 24.63 -15.06
C LEU A 181 30.64 24.48 -14.14
N HIS A 182 29.45 24.50 -14.73
CA HIS A 182 28.23 24.09 -14.07
C HIS A 182 28.11 22.58 -14.10
N ILE A 183 27.96 22.01 -12.91
CA ILE A 183 27.85 20.57 -12.72
C ILE A 183 26.53 20.29 -12.03
N ARG A 184 25.76 19.39 -12.63
CA ARG A 184 24.56 18.82 -12.02
C ARG A 184 24.72 17.32 -11.95
N ILE A 185 24.73 16.76 -10.74
CA ILE A 185 24.83 15.33 -10.52
C ILE A 185 23.46 14.81 -10.12
N GLU A 186 22.94 13.86 -10.89
CA GLU A 186 21.64 13.25 -10.64
C GLU A 186 21.75 11.74 -10.89
N ASN A 187 21.35 10.93 -9.91
CA ASN A 187 21.37 9.46 -10.00
C ASN A 187 22.73 8.88 -10.44
N GLY A 188 23.84 9.49 -10.02
CA GLY A 188 25.20 9.07 -10.39
C GLY A 188 25.61 9.44 -11.82
N VAL A 189 24.86 10.32 -12.48
CA VAL A 189 25.21 10.93 -13.77
C VAL A 189 25.61 12.37 -13.54
N ALA A 190 26.81 12.76 -13.95
CA ALA A 190 27.27 14.15 -13.92
C ALA A 190 26.97 14.83 -15.26
N TYR A 191 26.12 15.84 -15.25
CA TYR A 191 25.89 16.74 -16.38
C TYR A 191 26.82 17.94 -16.25
N LEU A 192 27.64 18.17 -17.27
CA LEU A 192 28.70 19.16 -17.32
C LEU A 192 28.36 20.21 -18.38
N GLU A 193 28.28 21.47 -17.97
CA GLU A 193 28.02 22.60 -18.85
C GLU A 193 29.07 23.69 -18.58
N VAL A 194 29.84 24.02 -19.62
CA VAL A 194 30.81 25.12 -19.55
C VAL A 194 30.09 26.40 -19.97
N GLN A 195 30.08 27.40 -19.10
CA GLN A 195 29.57 28.74 -19.39
C GLN A 195 30.68 29.78 -19.29
N GLU A 196 30.57 30.81 -20.13
CA GLU A 196 31.46 31.96 -20.10
C GLU A 196 30.85 33.00 -19.16
N VAL A 197 31.62 33.42 -18.16
CA VAL A 197 31.24 34.50 -17.26
C VAL A 197 31.90 35.77 -17.78
N GLU A 198 31.06 36.65 -18.32
CA GLU A 198 31.42 37.94 -18.92
C GLU A 198 31.77 39.00 -17.86
#